data_AF-A0A8X6SG04-F1
#
_entry.id   AF-A0A8X6SG04-F1
#
_cell.length_a   1.000
_cell.length_b   1.000
_cell.length_c   1.000
_cell.angle_alpha   90.00
_cell.angle_beta   90.00
_cell.angle_gamma   90.00
#
_symmetry.space_group_name_H-M   'P 1'
#
loop_
_entity.id
_entity.type
_entity.pdbx_description
1 polymer ?
#
loop_
_entity_poly.entity_id
_entity_poly.type
_entity_poly.pdbx_seq_one_letter_code
_entity_poly.pdbx_strand_id
1 'polypeptide(L)'
;MIGKRCQSRNHRLKKNVTTIEEGNVEIDLTKTGLGESQKKELQDLFNSFKGLFSDKLGLTHVLYHEIDTGDKPPVVSRPYRCDRVKQTFLDYHVEKMLKEGNNTDSVSVYVAGCVV
;
A
#
# COMPACT_ATOMS: atom_id res chain seq x y z
N MET A 1 -39.68 -8.60 -21.38
CA MET A 1 -39.30 -7.28 -20.84
C MET A 1 -37.78 -7.19 -20.76
N ILE A 2 -37.23 -6.09 -21.27
CA ILE A 2 -35.80 -5.89 -21.56
C ILE A 2 -35.07 -5.48 -20.28
N GLY A 3 -34.33 -6.40 -19.67
CA GLY A 3 -33.40 -6.09 -18.57
C GLY A 3 -32.14 -5.46 -19.14
N LYS A 4 -31.97 -4.14 -18.96
CA LYS A 4 -30.86 -3.39 -19.53
C LYS A 4 -29.52 -3.86 -18.96
N ARG A 5 -28.64 -4.23 -19.89
CA ARG A 5 -27.23 -4.56 -19.74
C ARG A 5 -26.51 -3.47 -18.93
N CYS A 6 -26.12 -3.76 -17.69
CA CYS A 6 -25.28 -2.87 -16.89
C CYS A 6 -23.86 -2.91 -17.47
N GLN A 7 -23.45 -1.82 -18.13
CA GLN A 7 -22.08 -1.65 -18.61
C GLN A 7 -21.22 -1.19 -17.44
N SER A 8 -20.59 -2.14 -16.75
CA SER A 8 -19.54 -1.82 -15.79
C SER A 8 -18.38 -1.15 -16.53
N ARG A 9 -18.25 0.17 -16.35
CA ARG A 9 -17.12 0.96 -16.85
C ARG A 9 -15.85 0.42 -16.18
N ASN A 10 -15.03 -0.26 -16.96
CA ASN A 10 -13.67 -0.63 -16.55
C ASN A 10 -12.88 0.66 -16.31
N HIS A 11 -12.76 1.10 -15.06
CA HIS A 11 -11.78 2.10 -14.71
C HIS A 11 -10.41 1.43 -14.78
N ARG A 12 -9.75 1.60 -15.93
CA ARG A 12 -8.36 1.24 -16.15
C ARG A 12 -7.50 2.04 -15.18
N LEU A 13 -7.22 1.48 -14.00
CA LEU A 13 -6.12 1.95 -13.18
C LEU A 13 -4.85 1.70 -13.99
N LYS A 14 -4.25 2.78 -14.50
CA LYS A 14 -2.92 2.72 -15.09
C LYS A 14 -1.98 2.37 -13.94
N LYS A 15 -1.55 1.11 -13.87
CA LYS A 15 -0.44 0.70 -13.01
C LYS A 15 0.84 1.17 -13.70
N ASN A 16 1.31 2.36 -13.35
CA ASN A 16 2.71 2.74 -13.51
C ASN A 16 3.50 1.93 -12.47
N VAL A 17 3.87 0.72 -12.87
CA VAL A 17 4.87 -0.09 -12.17
C VAL A 17 6.21 0.56 -12.44
N THR A 18 6.69 1.35 -11.50
CA THR A 18 8.10 1.77 -11.46
C THR A 18 8.83 0.82 -10.53
N THR A 19 9.48 -0.15 -11.14
CA THR A 19 10.62 -0.86 -10.57
C THR A 19 11.56 0.16 -9.93
N ILE A 20 12.08 -0.15 -8.75
CA ILE A 20 13.12 0.67 -8.14
C ILE A 20 14.40 0.41 -8.90
N GLU A 21 14.58 1.25 -9.89
CA GLU A 21 15.88 1.77 -10.26
C GLU A 21 16.02 3.11 -9.55
N GLU A 22 17.25 3.58 -9.33
CA GLU A 22 17.59 4.84 -8.67
C GLU A 22 17.00 6.03 -9.45
N GLY A 23 15.69 6.24 -9.31
CA GLY A 23 14.89 7.08 -10.17
C GLY A 23 14.72 8.48 -9.59
N ASN A 24 14.75 9.49 -10.45
CA ASN A 24 14.29 10.82 -10.11
C ASN A 24 12.79 10.80 -9.83
N VAL A 25 12.35 11.55 -8.81
CA VAL A 25 10.92 11.75 -8.57
C VAL A 25 10.43 12.68 -9.68
N GLU A 26 9.68 12.13 -10.64
CA GLU A 26 9.10 12.91 -11.73
C GLU A 26 7.85 13.64 -11.21
N ILE A 27 7.99 14.94 -10.95
CA ILE A 27 6.93 15.77 -10.39
C ILE A 27 6.41 16.70 -11.48
N ASP A 28 5.11 16.62 -11.75
CA ASP A 28 4.43 17.50 -12.68
C ASP A 28 4.26 18.91 -12.09
N LEU A 29 5.22 19.79 -12.38
CA LEU A 29 5.24 21.20 -11.97
C LEU A 29 4.57 22.13 -13.01
N THR A 30 3.82 21.58 -13.98
CA THR A 30 3.18 22.40 -15.03
C THR A 30 2.03 23.25 -14.53
N LYS A 31 1.37 22.82 -13.44
CA LYS A 31 0.22 23.53 -12.83
C LYS A 31 0.62 24.65 -11.87
N THR A 32 1.91 24.86 -11.67
CA THR A 32 2.40 25.86 -10.72
C THR A 32 2.86 27.12 -11.45
N GLY A 33 2.50 28.29 -10.91
CA GLY A 33 2.92 29.60 -11.42
C GLY A 33 4.37 29.97 -11.09
N LEU A 34 5.22 28.97 -10.83
CA LEU A 34 6.62 29.18 -10.44
C LEU A 34 7.49 29.42 -11.68
N GLY A 35 8.54 30.24 -11.49
CA GLY A 35 9.58 30.44 -12.51
C GLY A 35 10.44 29.19 -12.72
N GLU A 36 11.15 29.12 -13.85
CA GLU A 36 11.98 27.95 -14.21
C GLU A 36 13.09 27.67 -13.18
N SER A 37 13.70 28.71 -12.61
CA SER A 37 14.72 28.58 -11.56
C SER A 37 14.16 27.94 -10.30
N GLN A 38 12.99 28.40 -9.84
CA GLN A 38 12.35 27.89 -8.64
C GLN A 38 11.88 26.44 -8.83
N LYS A 39 11.39 26.08 -10.03
CA LYS A 39 11.03 24.69 -10.34
C LYS A 39 12.22 23.75 -10.20
N LYS A 40 13.40 24.20 -10.62
CA LYS A 40 14.64 23.44 -10.50
C LYS A 40 15.06 23.25 -9.04
N GLU A 41 15.06 24.32 -8.24
CA GLU A 41 15.37 24.24 -6.80
C GLU A 41 14.43 23.28 -6.06
N LEU A 42 13.14 23.30 -6.43
CA LEU A 42 12.12 22.43 -5.83
C LEU A 42 12.31 20.96 -6.23
N GLN A 43 12.68 20.69 -7.49
CA GLN A 43 13.07 19.35 -7.93
C GLN A 43 14.30 18.85 -7.20
N ASP A 44 15.32 19.69 -7.01
CA ASP A 44 16.53 19.35 -6.27
C ASP A 44 16.23 19.03 -4.80
N LEU A 45 15.31 19.77 -4.16
CA LEU A 45 14.85 19.51 -2.80
C LEU A 45 14.09 18.17 -2.69
N PHE A 46 13.21 17.86 -3.63
CA PHE A 46 12.53 16.56 -3.63
C PHE A 46 13.51 15.41 -3.87
N ASN A 47 14.53 15.65 -4.69
CA ASN A 47 15.61 14.70 -4.92
C ASN A 47 16.49 14.51 -3.68
N SER A 48 16.67 15.51 -2.81
CA SER A 48 17.39 15.35 -1.54
C SER A 48 16.59 14.55 -0.51
N PHE A 49 15.26 14.62 -0.55
CA PHE A 49 14.37 13.92 0.37
C PHE A 49 13.68 12.70 -0.25
N LYS A 50 14.28 12.06 -1.26
CA LYS A 50 13.71 10.87 -1.95
C LYS A 50 13.22 9.79 -1.01
N GLY A 51 13.95 9.55 0.09
CA GLY A 51 13.57 8.54 1.09
C GLY A 51 12.25 8.82 1.81
N LEU A 52 11.84 10.10 1.92
CA LEU A 52 10.59 10.51 2.54
C LEU A 52 9.38 10.33 1.60
N PHE A 53 9.61 10.50 0.29
CA PHE A 53 8.58 10.42 -0.75
C PHE A 53 8.58 9.07 -1.48
N SER A 54 9.14 8.04 -0.87
CA SER A 54 9.14 6.69 -1.40
C SER A 54 7.72 6.10 -1.33
N ASP A 55 7.29 5.43 -2.39
CA ASP A 55 6.06 4.61 -2.39
C ASP A 55 6.17 3.33 -1.52
N LYS A 56 7.38 3.05 -1.00
CA LYS A 56 7.61 1.97 -0.04
C LYS A 56 7.36 2.48 1.38
N LEU A 57 6.65 1.66 2.17
CA LEU A 57 6.52 1.89 3.60
C LEU A 57 7.90 1.87 4.26
N GLY A 58 8.18 2.89 5.07
CA GLY A 58 9.36 2.92 5.93
C GLY A 58 9.15 2.06 7.18
N LEU A 59 10.21 1.37 7.61
CA LEU A 59 10.27 0.71 8.91
C LEU A 59 11.08 1.58 9.86
N THR A 60 10.63 1.70 11.11
CA THR A 60 11.38 2.40 12.16
C THR A 60 11.97 1.34 13.09
N HIS A 61 13.29 1.11 13.04
CA HIS A 61 13.98 0.19 13.95
C HIS A 61 14.20 0.78 15.37
N VAL A 62 13.62 1.95 15.64
CA VAL A 62 13.91 2.76 16.84
C VAL A 62 13.05 2.34 18.03
N LEU A 63 11.85 1.82 17.80
CA LEU A 63 10.90 1.52 18.87
C LEU A 63 10.19 0.19 18.62
N TYR A 64 10.23 -0.67 19.62
CA TYR A 64 9.43 -1.88 19.69
C TYR A 64 8.28 -1.64 20.67
N HIS A 65 7.05 -1.92 20.23
CA HIS A 65 5.87 -1.83 21.08
C HIS A 65 5.45 -3.22 21.53
N GLU A 66 5.56 -3.48 22.83
CA GLU A 66 5.05 -4.70 23.46
C GLU A 66 3.58 -4.48 23.85
N ILE A 67 2.71 -5.41 23.45
CA ILE A 67 1.28 -5.36 23.76
C ILE A 67 1.04 -6.22 25.01
N ASP A 68 0.78 -5.57 26.14
CA ASP A 68 0.38 -6.26 27.37
C ASP A 68 -1.06 -6.79 27.24
N THR A 69 -1.20 -8.11 27.22
CA THR A 69 -2.49 -8.80 27.09
C THR A 69 -3.10 -9.16 28.45
N GLY A 70 -2.36 -8.98 29.55
CA GLY A 70 -2.75 -9.41 30.89
C GLY A 70 -3.15 -10.89 30.93
N ASP A 71 -4.21 -11.21 31.67
CA ASP A 71 -4.69 -12.59 31.87
C ASP A 71 -5.74 -13.06 30.84
N LYS A 72 -5.87 -12.37 29.69
CA LYS A 72 -6.91 -12.72 28.71
C LYS A 72 -6.50 -13.94 27.88
N PRO A 73 -7.37 -14.95 27.73
CA PRO A 73 -7.09 -16.09 26.89
C PRO A 73 -7.10 -15.70 25.40
N PRO A 74 -6.40 -16.46 24.54
CA PRO A 74 -6.34 -16.18 23.12
C PRO A 74 -7.70 -16.33 22.43
N VAL A 75 -7.98 -15.43 21.49
CA VAL A 75 -9.24 -15.41 20.72
C VAL A 75 -9.00 -15.95 19.32
N VAL A 76 -9.78 -16.96 18.95
CA VAL A 76 -9.79 -17.55 17.60
C VAL A 76 -11.15 -17.26 16.95
N SER A 77 -11.13 -16.42 15.93
CA SER A 77 -12.30 -16.10 15.11
C SER A 77 -12.15 -16.70 13.70
N ARG A 78 -13.25 -17.23 13.15
CA ARG A 78 -13.23 -17.82 11.79
C ARG A 78 -13.11 -16.71 10.74
N PRO A 79 -12.30 -16.89 9.68
CA PRO A 79 -12.26 -15.95 8.56
C PRO A 79 -13.65 -15.77 7.93
N TYR A 80 -13.95 -14.54 7.51
CA TYR A 80 -15.19 -14.25 6.79
C TYR A 80 -15.16 -14.79 5.37
N ARG A 81 -16.33 -15.16 4.84
CA ARG A 81 -16.46 -15.50 3.42
C ARG A 81 -16.36 -14.24 2.59
N CYS A 82 -15.51 -14.27 1.57
CA CYS A 82 -15.28 -13.17 0.66
C CYS A 82 -15.65 -13.58 -0.78
N ASP A 83 -16.07 -12.62 -1.60
CA ASP A 83 -16.26 -12.84 -3.03
C ASP A 83 -14.90 -13.07 -3.71
N ARG A 84 -14.87 -13.89 -4.77
CA ARG A 84 -13.65 -14.25 -5.51
C ARG A 84 -12.93 -13.02 -6.04
N VAL A 85 -13.66 -12.01 -6.52
CA VAL A 85 -13.06 -10.78 -7.04
C VAL A 85 -12.31 -10.03 -5.93
N LYS A 86 -12.89 -9.95 -4.74
CA LYS A 86 -12.26 -9.30 -3.58
C LYS A 86 -11.08 -10.11 -3.05
N GLN A 87 -11.18 -11.45 -3.08
CA GLN A 87 -10.12 -12.34 -2.67
C GLN A 87 -8.85 -12.16 -3.51
N THR A 88 -8.96 -12.01 -4.85
CA THR A 88 -7.78 -11.79 -5.68
C THR A 88 -7.06 -10.47 -5.37
N PHE A 89 -7.79 -9.42 -4.97
CA PHE A 89 -7.18 -8.18 -4.53
C PHE A 89 -6.49 -8.31 -3.16
N LEU A 90 -7.07 -9.09 -2.24
CA LEU A 90 -6.43 -9.40 -0.97
C LEU A 90 -5.13 -10.16 -1.19
N ASP A 91 -5.17 -11.26 -1.95
CA ASP A 91 -4.02 -12.11 -2.20
C ASP A 91 -2.87 -11.30 -2.82
N TYR A 92 -3.18 -10.43 -3.79
CA TYR A 92 -2.20 -9.50 -4.38
C TYR A 92 -1.54 -8.57 -3.34
N HIS A 93 -2.31 -8.00 -2.41
CA HIS A 93 -1.75 -7.12 -1.39
C HIS A 93 -0.95 -7.88 -0.34
N VAL A 94 -1.39 -9.07 0.06
CA VAL A 94 -0.67 -9.94 0.99
C VAL A 94 0.69 -10.32 0.40
N GLU A 95 0.72 -10.78 -0.86
CA GLU A 95 1.97 -11.10 -1.57
C GLU A 95 2.89 -9.88 -1.69
N LYS A 96 2.33 -8.69 -1.99
CA LYS A 96 3.09 -7.44 -2.02
C LYS A 96 3.75 -7.15 -0.67
N MET A 97 3.00 -7.26 0.43
CA MET A 97 3.51 -6.99 1.79
C MET A 97 4.56 -8.02 2.24
N LEU A 98 4.38 -9.29 1.87
CA LEU A 98 5.38 -10.35 2.12
C LEU A 98 6.68 -10.05 1.37
N LYS A 99 6.60 -9.60 0.11
CA LYS A 99 7.77 -9.25 -0.69
C LYS A 99 8.51 -8.01 -0.18
N GLU A 100 7.77 -7.04 0.38
CA GLU A 100 8.34 -5.83 0.97
C GLU A 100 8.98 -6.08 2.35
N GLY A 101 8.77 -7.25 2.95
CA GLY A 101 9.38 -7.65 4.23
C GLY A 101 8.66 -7.11 5.47
N ASN A 102 7.45 -6.56 5.31
CA ASN A 102 6.66 -6.03 6.42
C ASN A 102 5.94 -7.13 7.20
N ASN A 103 5.59 -8.23 6.54
CA ASN A 103 4.87 -9.35 7.13
C ASN A 103 5.69 -10.64 6.99
N THR A 104 5.53 -11.53 7.97
CA THR A 104 6.14 -12.86 7.97
C THR A 104 5.08 -13.90 8.26
N ASP A 105 5.21 -15.07 7.64
CA ASP A 105 4.38 -16.21 8.00
C ASP A 105 4.65 -16.61 9.46
N SER A 106 3.57 -16.86 10.20
CA SER A 106 3.65 -17.28 11.60
C SER A 106 2.51 -18.22 11.95
N VAL A 107 2.76 -19.09 12.93
CA VAL A 107 1.74 -19.93 13.53
C VAL A 107 1.42 -19.33 14.88
N SER A 108 0.18 -18.87 15.07
CA SER A 108 -0.25 -18.28 16.33
C SER A 108 -1.57 -18.87 16.82
N VAL A 109 -1.74 -18.85 18.14
CA VAL A 109 -3.00 -19.24 18.79
C VAL A 109 -4.08 -18.16 18.70
N TYR A 110 -3.74 -16.99 18.14
CA TYR A 110 -4.65 -15.86 17.93
C TYR A 110 -5.09 -15.81 16.46
N VAL A 111 -6.38 -15.66 16.21
CA VAL A 111 -6.88 -15.51 14.84
C VAL A 111 -7.97 -14.45 14.81
N ALA A 112 -7.72 -13.38 14.05
CA ALA A 112 -8.71 -12.36 13.72
C ALA A 112 -9.24 -12.56 12.30
N GLY A 113 -10.56 -12.49 12.13
CA GLY A 113 -11.18 -12.52 10.80
C GLY A 113 -10.87 -11.24 10.02
N CYS A 114 -10.43 -11.37 8.78
CA CYS A 114 -10.28 -10.25 7.85
C CYS A 114 -11.64 -9.90 7.21
N VAL A 115 -11.95 -8.61 7.09
CA VAL A 115 -13.18 -8.09 6.48
C VAL A 115 -12.81 -7.26 5.25
N VAL A 116 -13.56 -7.41 4.15
CA VAL A 116 -13.28 -6.84 2.81
C VAL A 116 -14.49 -6.15 2.21
#